data_AF-A0A9P6B8B2-F1
#
_entry.id   AF-A0A9P6B8B2-F1
#
_cell.length_a   1.000
_cell.length_b   1.000
_cell.length_c   1.000
_cell.angle_alpha   90.00
_cell.angle_beta   90.00
_cell.angle_gamma   90.00
#
_symmetry.space_group_name_H-M   'P 1'
#
loop_
_entity.id
_entity.type
_entity.pdbx_description
1 polymer ?
#
loop_
_entity_poly.entity_id
_entity_poly.type
_entity_poly.pdbx_seq_one_letter_code
_entity_poly.pdbx_strand_id
1 'polypeptide(L)'
;MPLKQFLLDALSSLPGARTLHLYNLVASPTRDKELFVYAPIRPKIHVRHHLVLLAQHAPDKPTERVFICAIEAFLYTIPSTSSAILYISKVDSSGQAEIRPNPTRALVTAFLEYYSSLNNRPAPNLWIHVFARAQNQYLFPNSAEHPGKRVLRDISLCKWWKDLIEQVARKSDPSWRRLPHLNKSFTSPASTSGYPWTYSHPYHQTDVRPPCGDTSSPSNDKPRSNKSVSPAAQRALAAVPIDEFWERIAYRQECSQGAITGFFTALFTAPNGAGSVSVPPSHFYEPALPPSPPGEIITMLMNLDFGTTERARRGTSVLVDAIHSLCDKGSSSSIPHPQASQPRPQEEEPPEGNTSIMDDMAEETPVGGSGAATAFEDHIYGCVVLDNPPLPSDPVPKEGSTGGGSGEPPVTILQVRKKKRPVAPS
;
A
#
# COMPACT_ATOMS: atom_id res chain seq x y z
N MET A 1 -12.84 6.47 -10.78
CA MET A 1 -11.58 7.18 -11.10
C MET A 1 -10.44 6.20 -10.91
N PRO A 2 -9.43 6.14 -11.81
CA PRO A 2 -8.25 5.30 -11.62
C PRO A 2 -7.47 5.67 -10.36
N LEU A 3 -6.78 4.68 -9.76
CA LEU A 3 -6.00 4.89 -8.53
C LEU A 3 -4.95 5.98 -8.71
N LYS A 4 -4.21 5.95 -9.83
CA LYS A 4 -3.19 6.94 -10.17
C LYS A 4 -3.71 8.38 -10.04
N GLN A 5 -4.84 8.67 -10.70
CA GLN A 5 -5.45 10.00 -10.66
C GLN A 5 -5.93 10.36 -9.26
N PHE A 6 -6.56 9.42 -8.54
CA PHE A 6 -6.99 9.65 -7.16
C PHE A 6 -5.84 10.05 -6.24
N LEU A 7 -4.68 9.40 -6.38
CA LEU A 7 -3.49 9.71 -5.61
C LEU A 7 -2.91 11.09 -5.98
N LEU A 8 -2.85 11.43 -7.26
CA LEU A 8 -2.39 12.74 -7.72
C LEU A 8 -3.28 13.88 -7.20
N ASP A 9 -4.60 13.71 -7.29
CA ASP A 9 -5.58 14.68 -6.76
C ASP A 9 -5.39 14.88 -5.26
N ALA A 10 -5.24 13.80 -4.49
CA ALA A 10 -5.00 13.90 -3.05
C ALA A 10 -3.64 14.55 -2.71
N LEU A 11 -2.62 14.33 -3.54
CA LEU A 11 -1.31 14.96 -3.37
C LEU A 11 -1.33 16.45 -3.72
N SER A 12 -2.18 16.87 -4.68
CA SER A 12 -2.30 18.27 -5.14
C SER A 12 -2.65 19.27 -4.03
N SER A 13 -3.23 18.80 -2.91
CA SER A 13 -3.60 19.65 -1.76
C SER A 13 -2.45 19.88 -0.77
N LEU A 14 -1.26 19.33 -1.02
CA LEU A 14 -0.13 19.47 -0.12
C LEU A 14 0.44 20.90 -0.17
N PRO A 15 0.82 21.51 0.97
CA PRO A 15 1.30 22.89 1.00
C PRO A 15 2.72 23.00 0.41
N GLY A 16 3.10 24.19 -0.04
CA GLY A 16 4.41 24.50 -0.61
C GLY A 16 4.54 24.19 -2.11
N ALA A 17 5.48 24.88 -2.76
CA ALA A 17 5.75 24.75 -4.18
C ALA A 17 6.65 23.53 -4.47
N ARG A 18 6.12 22.52 -5.16
CA ARG A 18 6.85 21.27 -5.46
C ARG A 18 6.27 20.53 -6.66
N THR A 19 7.13 19.82 -7.37
CA THR A 19 6.72 18.88 -8.42
C THR A 19 6.86 17.46 -7.92
N LEU A 20 5.77 16.70 -7.94
CA LEU A 20 5.71 15.32 -7.52
C LEU A 20 5.46 14.40 -8.72
N HIS A 21 6.17 13.27 -8.74
CA HIS A 21 6.07 12.24 -9.78
C HIS A 21 5.63 10.93 -9.12
N LEU A 22 4.49 10.42 -9.56
CA LEU A 22 3.90 9.19 -9.07
C LEU A 22 4.14 8.06 -10.07
N TYR A 23 4.56 6.90 -9.58
CA TYR A 23 4.64 5.66 -10.35
C TYR A 23 3.76 4.63 -9.66
N ASN A 24 2.65 4.28 -10.29
CA ASN A 24 1.65 3.34 -9.81
C ASN A 24 1.80 2.01 -10.58
N LEU A 25 2.57 1.09 -10.03
CA LEU A 25 2.84 -0.22 -10.63
C LEU A 25 1.87 -1.24 -10.03
N VAL A 26 1.01 -1.81 -10.87
CA VAL A 26 0.01 -2.81 -10.46
C VAL A 26 0.17 -4.07 -11.31
N ALA A 27 0.45 -5.19 -10.66
CA ALA A 27 0.55 -6.49 -11.33
C ALA A 27 -0.82 -7.03 -11.73
N SER A 28 -0.85 -7.80 -12.82
CA SER A 28 -2.02 -8.59 -13.21
C SER A 28 -2.43 -9.55 -12.08
N PRO A 29 -3.74 -9.73 -11.81
CA PRO A 29 -4.19 -10.63 -10.76
C PRO A 29 -3.74 -12.07 -11.02
N THR A 30 -3.05 -12.66 -10.06
CA THR A 30 -2.60 -14.06 -10.11
C THR A 30 -3.30 -14.87 -9.03
N ARG A 31 -3.34 -16.20 -9.20
CA ARG A 31 -3.96 -17.08 -8.21
C ARG A 31 -3.03 -17.28 -7.01
N ASP A 32 -3.52 -16.96 -5.82
CA ASP A 32 -2.81 -17.21 -4.57
C ASP A 32 -3.22 -18.56 -3.95
N LYS A 33 -2.25 -19.22 -3.30
CA LYS A 33 -2.46 -20.50 -2.60
C LYS A 33 -1.90 -20.49 -1.17
N GLU A 34 -1.29 -19.39 -0.74
CA GLU A 34 -0.50 -19.34 0.50
C GLU A 34 -1.25 -18.64 1.64
N LEU A 35 -2.09 -17.65 1.35
CA LEU A 35 -2.74 -16.81 2.36
C LEU A 35 -3.54 -17.63 3.40
N PHE A 36 -4.22 -18.68 2.96
CA PHE A 36 -4.97 -19.60 3.83
C PHE A 36 -4.54 -21.07 3.64
N VAL A 37 -3.23 -21.31 3.65
CA VAL A 37 -2.64 -22.64 3.44
C VAL A 37 -3.19 -23.72 4.39
N TYR A 38 -3.57 -23.32 5.62
CA TYR A 38 -4.08 -24.21 6.68
C TYR A 38 -5.62 -24.30 6.75
N ALA A 39 -6.35 -23.60 5.88
CA ALA A 39 -7.81 -23.69 5.85
C ALA A 39 -8.26 -25.12 5.46
N PRO A 40 -9.29 -25.68 6.14
CA PRO A 40 -9.84 -27.00 5.78
C PRO A 40 -10.34 -27.05 4.33
N ILE A 41 -11.01 -25.98 3.91
CA ILE A 41 -11.45 -25.75 2.53
C ILE A 41 -10.74 -24.49 2.04
N ARG A 42 -9.87 -24.64 1.03
CA ARG A 42 -9.14 -23.49 0.48
C ARG A 42 -10.04 -22.67 -0.42
N PRO A 43 -10.29 -21.39 -0.10
CA PRO A 43 -11.03 -20.53 -1.00
C PRO A 43 -10.23 -20.28 -2.28
N LYS A 44 -10.91 -19.90 -3.36
CA LYS A 44 -10.24 -19.38 -4.56
C LYS A 44 -9.84 -17.94 -4.26
N ILE A 45 -8.54 -17.67 -4.28
CA ILE A 45 -7.96 -16.36 -3.97
C ILE A 45 -7.19 -15.86 -5.19
N HIS A 46 -7.39 -14.60 -5.55
CA HIS A 46 -6.51 -13.89 -6.47
C HIS A 46 -5.83 -12.73 -5.76
N VAL A 47 -4.56 -12.48 -6.07
CA VAL A 47 -3.77 -11.41 -5.49
C VAL A 47 -3.30 -10.45 -6.58
N ARG A 48 -3.34 -9.15 -6.28
CA ARG A 48 -2.63 -8.12 -7.03
C ARG A 48 -1.55 -7.51 -6.15
N HIS A 49 -0.35 -7.40 -6.71
CA HIS A 49 0.77 -6.72 -6.07
C HIS A 49 0.78 -5.26 -6.51
N HIS A 50 0.80 -4.36 -5.55
CA HIS A 50 0.85 -2.92 -5.75
C HIS A 50 2.19 -2.39 -5.25
N LEU A 51 2.85 -1.59 -6.09
CA LEU A 51 3.97 -0.76 -5.72
C LEU A 51 3.68 0.68 -6.16
N VAL A 52 3.59 1.58 -5.19
CA VAL A 52 3.48 3.02 -5.46
C VAL A 52 4.80 3.67 -5.07
N LEU A 53 5.45 4.32 -6.01
CA LEU A 53 6.65 5.12 -5.77
C LEU A 53 6.33 6.60 -5.99
N LEU A 54 6.81 7.45 -5.10
CA LEU A 54 6.67 8.90 -5.22
C LEU A 54 8.05 9.53 -5.25
N ALA A 55 8.35 10.29 -6.30
CA ALA A 55 9.55 11.10 -6.42
C ALA A 55 9.22 12.60 -6.38
N GLN A 56 10.21 13.40 -6.01
CA GLN A 56 10.14 14.86 -6.07
C GLN A 56 11.30 15.39 -6.91
N HIS A 57 11.07 16.47 -7.65
CA HIS A 57 12.16 17.22 -8.30
C HIS A 57 13.18 17.69 -7.27
N ALA A 58 14.45 17.60 -7.64
CA ALA A 58 15.54 18.19 -6.91
C ALA A 58 15.49 19.73 -7.09
N PRO A 59 15.43 20.51 -6.00
CA PRO A 59 15.29 21.97 -6.11
C PRO A 59 16.54 22.65 -6.69
N ASP A 60 17.72 22.08 -6.48
CA ASP A 60 19.00 22.50 -7.05
C ASP A 60 19.22 22.03 -8.50
N LYS A 61 18.51 20.97 -8.93
CA LYS A 61 18.64 20.38 -10.26
C LYS A 61 17.26 19.99 -10.81
N PRO A 62 16.53 20.92 -11.45
CA PRO A 62 15.12 20.73 -11.81
C PRO A 62 14.86 19.62 -12.85
N THR A 63 15.89 19.06 -13.48
CA THR A 63 15.80 17.90 -14.39
C THR A 63 15.99 16.56 -13.68
N GLU A 64 16.50 16.58 -12.45
CA GLU A 64 16.71 15.37 -11.64
C GLU A 64 15.57 15.20 -10.64
N ARG A 65 15.23 13.94 -10.36
CA ARG A 65 14.21 13.56 -9.38
C ARG A 65 14.75 12.52 -8.42
N VAL A 66 14.20 12.50 -7.21
CA VAL A 66 14.58 11.57 -6.16
C VAL A 66 13.35 10.91 -5.55
N PHE A 67 13.36 9.58 -5.41
CA PHE A 67 12.29 8.88 -4.69
C PHE A 67 12.28 9.27 -3.22
N ILE A 68 11.10 9.65 -2.72
CA ILE A 68 10.89 10.18 -1.37
C ILE A 68 9.98 9.31 -0.50
N CYS A 69 9.08 8.53 -1.11
CA CYS A 69 8.11 7.69 -0.42
C CYS A 69 7.77 6.47 -1.30
N ALA A 70 7.47 5.34 -0.66
CA ALA A 70 6.98 4.15 -1.33
C ALA A 70 5.94 3.39 -0.50
N ILE A 71 5.01 2.72 -1.18
CA ILE A 71 4.02 1.81 -0.60
C ILE A 71 4.09 0.48 -1.35
N GLU A 72 4.28 -0.61 -0.61
CA GLU A 72 4.10 -1.98 -1.09
C GLU A 72 2.85 -2.57 -0.43
N ALA A 73 1.91 -3.06 -1.24
CA ALA A 73 0.67 -3.65 -0.75
C ALA A 73 0.21 -4.83 -1.61
N PHE A 74 -0.58 -5.72 -1.01
CA PHE A 74 -1.19 -6.86 -1.67
C PHE A 74 -2.71 -6.80 -1.52
N LEU A 75 -3.42 -6.81 -2.63
CA LEU A 75 -4.88 -6.82 -2.67
C LEU A 75 -5.37 -8.22 -3.03
N TYR A 76 -5.86 -8.95 -2.05
CA TYR A 76 -6.46 -10.27 -2.22
C TYR A 76 -7.96 -10.14 -2.46
N THR A 77 -8.48 -10.93 -3.40
CA THR A 77 -9.91 -11.03 -3.69
C THR A 77 -10.37 -12.46 -3.47
N ILE A 78 -11.45 -12.62 -2.73
CA ILE A 78 -11.95 -13.92 -2.26
C ILE A 78 -13.46 -14.00 -2.56
N PRO A 79 -13.83 -14.41 -3.78
CA PRO A 79 -15.22 -14.38 -4.23
C PRO A 79 -16.16 -15.23 -3.36
N SER A 80 -15.69 -16.36 -2.83
CA SER A 80 -16.50 -17.29 -2.03
C SER A 80 -17.07 -16.69 -0.74
N THR A 81 -16.44 -15.62 -0.23
CA THR A 81 -16.85 -14.92 1.00
C THR A 81 -17.17 -13.46 0.74
N SER A 82 -17.30 -13.06 -0.54
CA SER A 82 -17.51 -11.66 -0.95
C SER A 82 -16.56 -10.69 -0.23
N SER A 83 -15.31 -11.13 -0.05
CA SER A 83 -14.31 -10.42 0.75
C SER A 83 -13.09 -10.07 -0.06
N ALA A 84 -12.47 -8.96 0.30
CA ALA A 84 -11.14 -8.57 -0.14
C ALA A 84 -10.27 -8.25 1.06
N ILE A 85 -8.98 -8.55 0.95
CA ILE A 85 -7.98 -8.19 1.96
C ILE A 85 -6.98 -7.24 1.30
N LEU A 86 -6.90 -6.00 1.81
CA LEU A 86 -5.81 -5.10 1.49
C LEU A 86 -4.75 -5.21 2.58
N TYR A 87 -3.68 -5.93 2.30
CA TYR A 87 -2.55 -6.05 3.20
C TYR A 87 -1.48 -5.01 2.84
N ILE A 88 -1.20 -4.10 3.77
CA ILE A 88 -0.09 -3.16 3.61
C ILE A 88 1.18 -3.84 4.09
N SER A 89 2.07 -4.17 3.15
CA SER A 89 3.30 -4.90 3.45
C SER A 89 4.40 -3.98 3.93
N LYS A 90 4.68 -2.90 3.19
CA LYS A 90 5.73 -1.94 3.53
C LYS A 90 5.31 -0.52 3.19
N VAL A 91 5.68 0.41 4.04
CA VAL A 91 5.64 1.85 3.78
C VAL A 91 6.99 2.40 4.23
N ASP A 92 7.65 3.16 3.36
CA ASP A 92 8.93 3.76 3.69
C ASP A 92 9.07 5.15 3.10
N SER A 93 9.94 5.95 3.72
CA SER A 93 10.38 7.24 3.19
C SER A 93 11.90 7.27 3.15
N SER A 94 12.49 7.92 2.15
CA SER A 94 13.94 7.95 1.98
C SER A 94 14.63 9.06 2.78
N GLY A 95 13.86 10.02 3.33
CA GLY A 95 14.40 11.22 3.96
C GLY A 95 14.75 12.35 3.00
N GLN A 96 14.69 12.10 1.70
CA GLN A 96 15.12 13.04 0.63
C GLN A 96 14.11 14.16 0.34
N ALA A 97 12.94 14.15 0.98
CA ALA A 97 11.93 15.21 0.81
C ALA A 97 12.33 16.47 1.59
N GLU A 98 12.73 17.51 0.87
CA GLU A 98 13.16 18.78 1.46
C GLU A 98 11.98 19.63 1.96
N ILE A 99 10.85 19.58 1.26
CA ILE A 99 9.67 20.40 1.57
C ILE A 99 8.76 19.66 2.54
N ARG A 100 8.45 20.31 3.67
CA ARG A 100 7.51 19.80 4.68
C ARG A 100 6.09 20.32 4.43
N PRO A 101 5.06 19.52 4.78
CA PRO A 101 5.12 18.18 5.35
C PRO A 101 5.53 17.15 4.30
N ASN A 102 6.10 16.03 4.78
CA ASN A 102 6.45 14.90 3.93
C ASN A 102 5.15 14.27 3.37
N PRO A 103 5.08 13.97 2.05
CA PRO A 103 3.88 13.41 1.42
C PRO A 103 3.45 12.02 1.92
N THR A 104 4.30 11.27 2.63
CA THR A 104 4.06 9.86 3.02
C THR A 104 2.70 9.64 3.65
N ARG A 105 2.32 10.47 4.64
CA ARG A 105 1.02 10.33 5.31
C ARG A 105 -0.13 10.60 4.35
N ALA A 106 -0.03 11.63 3.52
CA ALA A 106 -1.07 11.97 2.53
C ALA A 106 -1.22 10.85 1.50
N LEU A 107 -0.11 10.32 0.98
CA LEU A 107 -0.11 9.22 0.00
C LEU A 107 -0.76 7.96 0.56
N VAL A 108 -0.34 7.51 1.76
CA VAL A 108 -0.90 6.29 2.39
C VAL A 108 -2.38 6.49 2.73
N THR A 109 -2.74 7.68 3.23
CA THR A 109 -4.14 8.03 3.52
C THR A 109 -5.00 7.94 2.25
N ALA A 110 -4.56 8.56 1.16
CA ALA A 110 -5.26 8.53 -0.12
C ALA A 110 -5.38 7.10 -0.68
N PHE A 111 -4.31 6.30 -0.58
CA PHE A 111 -4.31 4.91 -1.01
C PHE A 111 -5.33 4.05 -0.23
N LEU A 112 -5.42 4.23 1.09
CA LEU A 112 -6.44 3.53 1.89
C LEU A 112 -7.84 4.07 1.62
N GLU A 113 -8.03 5.38 1.50
CA GLU A 113 -9.31 6.00 1.16
C GLU A 113 -9.86 5.50 -0.17
N TYR A 114 -9.00 5.36 -1.17
CA TYR A 114 -9.35 4.81 -2.48
C TYR A 114 -10.03 3.45 -2.33
N TYR A 115 -9.34 2.47 -1.75
CA TYR A 115 -9.90 1.12 -1.60
C TYR A 115 -11.00 1.05 -0.54
N SER A 116 -11.05 1.94 0.43
CA SER A 116 -12.12 1.91 1.43
C SER A 116 -13.47 2.25 0.80
N SER A 117 -13.48 3.01 -0.29
CA SER A 117 -14.68 3.36 -1.05
C SER A 117 -15.30 2.16 -1.78
N LEU A 118 -16.61 1.98 -1.64
CA LEU A 118 -17.38 0.95 -2.33
C LEU A 118 -17.22 1.01 -3.86
N ASN A 119 -17.07 2.22 -4.41
CA ASN A 119 -16.93 2.45 -5.86
C ASN A 119 -15.58 2.01 -6.42
N ASN A 120 -14.59 1.70 -5.57
CA ASN A 120 -13.21 1.45 -5.96
C ASN A 120 -12.64 0.19 -5.28
N ARG A 121 -13.47 -0.61 -4.62
CA ARG A 121 -13.04 -1.86 -3.97
C ARG A 121 -13.56 -3.08 -4.71
N PRO A 122 -12.81 -4.20 -4.71
CA PRO A 122 -13.17 -5.36 -5.53
C PRO A 122 -14.23 -6.25 -4.88
N ALA A 123 -14.63 -5.98 -3.64
CA ALA A 123 -15.59 -6.78 -2.89
C ALA A 123 -16.36 -5.93 -1.87
N PRO A 124 -17.60 -6.30 -1.51
CA PRO A 124 -18.41 -5.55 -0.57
C PRO A 124 -17.83 -5.54 0.86
N ASN A 125 -17.02 -6.54 1.22
CA ASN A 125 -16.30 -6.57 2.50
C ASN A 125 -14.81 -6.35 2.25
N LEU A 126 -14.27 -5.21 2.68
CA LEU A 126 -12.83 -4.95 2.63
C LEU A 126 -12.23 -5.02 4.03
N TRP A 127 -11.23 -5.88 4.16
CA TRP A 127 -10.40 -6.00 5.36
C TRP A 127 -9.04 -5.37 5.08
N ILE A 128 -8.72 -4.27 5.77
CA ILE A 128 -7.38 -3.67 5.69
C ILE A 128 -6.55 -4.25 6.82
N HIS A 129 -5.41 -4.87 6.50
CA HIS A 129 -4.49 -5.47 7.47
C HIS A 129 -3.15 -4.75 7.46
N VAL A 130 -2.66 -4.40 8.64
CA VAL A 130 -1.34 -3.79 8.83
C VAL A 130 -0.63 -4.43 10.02
N PHE A 131 0.62 -4.83 9.81
CA PHE A 131 1.54 -5.16 10.89
C PHE A 131 2.55 -4.02 11.07
N ALA A 132 2.37 -3.23 12.12
CA ALA A 132 3.23 -2.12 12.47
C ALA A 132 4.34 -2.61 13.41
N ARG A 133 5.57 -2.54 12.92
CA ARG A 133 6.81 -2.69 13.69
C ARG A 133 7.71 -1.55 13.24
N ALA A 134 8.55 -0.95 14.08
CA ALA A 134 9.52 0.02 13.56
C ALA A 134 10.78 -0.69 13.05
N GLN A 135 11.32 -0.17 11.94
CA GLN A 135 12.64 -0.50 11.43
C GLN A 135 13.26 0.78 10.88
N ASN A 136 14.59 0.82 10.81
CA ASN A 136 15.32 1.97 10.29
C ASN A 136 14.98 2.25 8.82
N GLN A 137 14.69 1.20 8.05
CA GLN A 137 14.27 1.26 6.65
C GLN A 137 13.58 -0.05 6.24
N TYR A 138 12.73 0.03 5.21
CA TYR A 138 12.02 -1.10 4.62
C TYR A 138 12.30 -1.26 3.14
N LEU A 139 12.19 -0.16 2.37
CA LEU A 139 12.22 -0.15 0.90
C LEU A 139 13.41 0.64 0.35
N PHE A 140 13.94 1.61 1.10
CA PHE A 140 15.05 2.45 0.65
C PHE A 140 16.34 2.08 1.39
N PRO A 141 17.25 1.29 0.80
CA PRO A 141 18.48 0.89 1.47
C PRO A 141 19.35 2.09 1.84
N ASN A 142 20.00 2.01 2.99
CA ASN A 142 20.85 3.01 3.64
C ASN A 142 20.20 4.37 3.91
N SER A 143 18.90 4.54 3.62
CA SER A 143 18.21 5.82 3.86
C SER A 143 18.18 6.24 5.33
N ALA A 144 18.39 5.31 6.27
CA ALA A 144 18.54 5.62 7.70
C ALA A 144 19.79 6.48 8.01
N GLU A 145 20.78 6.49 7.13
CA GLU A 145 21.98 7.32 7.24
C GLU A 145 21.72 8.77 6.80
N HIS A 146 20.65 9.00 6.03
CA HIS A 146 20.32 10.33 5.53
C HIS A 146 19.77 11.22 6.66
N PRO A 147 20.35 12.43 6.89
CA PRO A 147 19.93 13.31 7.99
C PRO A 147 18.45 13.76 7.92
N GLY A 148 17.86 13.76 6.74
CA GLY A 148 16.45 14.10 6.53
C GLY A 148 15.47 13.00 6.95
N LYS A 149 15.94 11.75 7.12
CA LYS A 149 15.08 10.63 7.50
C LYS A 149 14.77 10.66 8.99
N ARG A 150 13.47 10.67 9.33
CA ARG A 150 12.98 10.61 10.70
C ARG A 150 12.26 9.29 10.93
N VAL A 151 12.99 8.32 11.48
CA VAL A 151 12.43 7.00 11.81
C VAL A 151 11.54 7.12 13.04
N LEU A 152 10.28 6.66 12.92
CA LEU A 152 9.37 6.58 14.05
C LEU A 152 9.77 5.42 14.97
N ARG A 153 9.75 5.65 16.28
CA ARG A 153 9.84 4.55 17.27
C ARG A 153 8.55 3.74 17.26
N ASP A 154 8.61 2.49 17.73
CA ASP A 154 7.51 1.53 17.75
C ASP A 154 6.15 2.10 18.19
N ILE A 155 6.09 2.74 19.37
CA ILE A 155 4.85 3.33 19.90
C ILE A 155 4.32 4.44 18.99
N SER A 156 5.21 5.31 18.50
CA SER A 156 4.86 6.41 17.62
C SER A 156 4.35 5.90 16.28
N LEU A 157 4.92 4.79 15.76
CA LEU A 157 4.46 4.16 14.53
C LEU A 157 3.09 3.50 14.71
N CYS A 158 2.87 2.80 15.83
CA CYS A 158 1.55 2.25 16.15
C CYS A 158 0.49 3.35 16.26
N LYS A 159 0.82 4.46 16.93
CA LYS A 159 -0.05 5.65 16.99
C LYS A 159 -0.30 6.23 15.60
N TRP A 160 0.74 6.36 14.77
CA TRP A 160 0.61 6.89 13.42
C TRP A 160 -0.36 6.09 12.55
N TRP A 161 -0.27 4.75 12.60
CA TRP A 161 -1.19 3.84 11.91
C TRP A 161 -2.61 3.91 12.46
N LYS A 162 -2.76 3.92 13.79
CA LYS A 162 -4.06 4.09 14.45
C LYS A 162 -4.75 5.38 13.98
N ASP A 163 -4.06 6.51 14.08
CA ASP A 163 -4.58 7.83 13.71
C ASP A 163 -4.93 7.89 12.21
N LEU A 164 -4.15 7.21 11.36
CA LEU A 164 -4.40 7.14 9.91
C LEU A 164 -5.64 6.30 9.60
N ILE A 165 -5.76 5.10 10.17
CA ILE A 165 -6.93 4.24 9.99
C ILE A 165 -8.19 4.93 10.51
N GLU A 166 -8.12 5.61 11.67
CA GLU A 166 -9.24 6.42 12.16
C GLU A 166 -9.62 7.51 11.18
N GLN A 167 -8.64 8.25 10.64
CA GLN A 167 -8.88 9.30 9.65
C GLN A 167 -9.62 8.78 8.40
N VAL A 168 -9.16 7.66 7.85
CA VAL A 168 -9.81 7.00 6.70
C VAL A 168 -11.23 6.57 7.06
N ALA A 169 -11.40 5.97 8.25
CA ALA A 169 -12.69 5.52 8.75
C ALA A 169 -13.69 6.68 8.97
N ARG A 170 -13.25 7.91 9.30
CA ARG A 170 -14.20 9.05 9.42
C ARG A 170 -14.68 9.57 8.08
N LYS A 171 -13.83 9.47 7.05
CA LYS A 171 -14.13 9.95 5.70
C LYS A 171 -14.96 8.94 4.90
N SER A 172 -14.91 7.66 5.24
CA SER A 172 -15.82 6.66 4.67
C SER A 172 -17.26 6.92 5.09
N ASP A 173 -18.20 6.51 4.25
CA ASP A 173 -19.65 6.68 4.44
C ASP A 173 -20.11 6.24 5.85
N PRO A 174 -20.80 7.12 6.61
CA PRO A 174 -21.28 6.81 7.95
C PRO A 174 -22.25 5.62 8.04
N SER A 175 -22.95 5.30 6.93
CA SER A 175 -23.87 4.16 6.84
C SER A 175 -23.16 2.81 6.86
N TRP A 176 -21.83 2.81 6.74
CA TRP A 176 -21.02 1.60 6.72
C TRP A 176 -20.57 1.23 8.14
N ARG A 177 -20.69 -0.07 8.47
CA ARG A 177 -20.14 -0.58 9.72
C ARG A 177 -18.61 -0.56 9.64
N ARG A 178 -18.02 0.06 10.66
CA ARG A 178 -16.58 0.26 10.83
C ARG A 178 -16.18 -0.45 12.11
N LEU A 179 -15.44 -1.53 11.98
CA LEU A 179 -14.91 -2.25 13.14
C LEU A 179 -13.39 -2.22 13.05
N PRO A 180 -12.75 -1.16 13.59
CA PRO A 180 -11.31 -1.17 13.78
C PRO A 180 -10.97 -2.12 14.94
N HIS A 181 -10.23 -3.17 14.60
CA HIS A 181 -9.70 -4.14 15.55
C HIS A 181 -8.21 -3.89 15.75
N LEU A 182 -7.77 -3.98 17.01
CA LEU A 182 -6.37 -3.96 17.41
C LEU A 182 -6.10 -5.22 18.24
N ASN A 183 -5.20 -6.10 17.80
CA ASN A 183 -4.91 -7.30 18.61
C ASN A 183 -4.08 -6.93 19.86
N LYS A 184 -4.27 -7.71 20.94
CA LYS A 184 -3.92 -7.43 22.35
C LYS A 184 -2.44 -7.14 22.67
N SER A 185 -1.50 -7.15 21.71
CA SER A 185 -0.10 -6.75 21.98
C SER A 185 0.06 -5.26 22.30
N PHE A 186 -1.00 -4.47 22.12
CA PHE A 186 -1.02 -3.04 22.44
C PHE A 186 -2.06 -2.74 23.53
N THR A 187 -1.62 -2.45 24.75
CA THR A 187 -2.42 -1.73 25.75
C THR A 187 -2.31 -0.24 25.47
N SER A 188 -3.11 0.28 24.52
CA SER A 188 -3.17 1.74 24.33
C SER A 188 -3.81 2.37 25.59
N PRO A 189 -3.33 3.53 26.06
CA PRO A 189 -4.17 4.41 26.86
C PRO A 189 -5.43 4.78 26.05
N ALA A 190 -6.52 5.03 26.78
CA ALA A 190 -7.88 5.23 26.27
C ALA A 190 -7.95 6.11 24.99
N SER A 191 -8.86 5.73 24.08
CA SER A 191 -9.20 6.50 22.89
C SER A 191 -9.57 7.94 23.25
N THR A 192 -8.84 8.92 22.73
CA THR A 192 -9.21 10.34 22.80
C THR A 192 -10.16 10.75 21.66
N SER A 193 -10.45 9.87 20.71
CA SER A 193 -11.11 10.20 19.43
C SER A 193 -12.55 9.73 19.30
N GLY A 194 -13.12 9.08 20.32
CA GLY A 194 -14.52 8.63 20.31
C GLY A 194 -14.83 7.44 19.37
N TYR A 195 -13.84 6.92 18.62
CA TYR A 195 -13.99 5.70 17.83
C TYR A 195 -13.85 4.45 18.73
N PRO A 196 -14.80 3.49 18.68
CA PRO A 196 -14.76 2.28 19.50
C PRO A 196 -13.79 1.25 18.91
N TRP A 197 -12.52 1.34 19.29
CA TRP A 197 -11.54 0.29 18.99
C TRP A 197 -11.88 -0.98 19.77
N THR A 198 -11.94 -2.11 19.07
CA THR A 198 -12.14 -3.42 19.71
C THR A 198 -10.81 -4.14 19.83
N TYR A 199 -10.44 -4.54 21.05
CA TYR A 199 -9.19 -5.25 21.34
C TYR A 199 -9.41 -6.76 21.30
N SER A 200 -9.57 -7.31 20.10
CA SER A 200 -9.89 -8.72 19.87
C SER A 200 -9.38 -9.20 18.52
N HIS A 201 -9.41 -10.51 18.31
CA HIS A 201 -9.21 -11.10 16.99
C HIS A 201 -10.22 -10.53 15.97
N PRO A 202 -9.78 -10.12 14.75
CA PRO A 202 -10.65 -9.46 13.77
C PRO A 202 -11.80 -10.33 13.26
N TYR A 203 -11.65 -11.65 13.24
CA TYR A 203 -12.70 -12.56 12.77
C TYR A 203 -13.58 -13.12 13.90
N HIS A 204 -13.54 -12.53 15.10
CA HIS A 204 -14.45 -12.92 16.19
C HIS A 204 -15.88 -12.38 15.99
N GLN A 205 -16.02 -11.32 15.20
CA GLN A 205 -17.31 -10.77 14.82
C GLN A 205 -18.07 -11.74 13.90
N THR A 206 -19.40 -11.77 14.02
CA THR A 206 -20.27 -12.76 13.37
C THR A 206 -21.20 -12.15 12.32
N ASP A 207 -21.21 -10.82 12.20
CA ASP A 207 -22.05 -10.07 11.28
C ASP A 207 -21.51 -10.08 9.84
N VAL A 208 -20.21 -10.30 9.66
CA VAL A 208 -19.57 -10.43 8.36
C VAL A 208 -18.76 -11.72 8.32
N ARG A 209 -19.00 -12.49 7.26
CA ARG A 209 -18.30 -13.76 7.02
C ARG A 209 -16.78 -13.54 6.94
N PRO A 210 -15.96 -14.32 7.68
CA PRO A 210 -14.51 -14.22 7.60
C PRO A 210 -13.98 -14.52 6.18
N PRO A 211 -12.87 -13.90 5.76
CA PRO A 211 -12.28 -14.13 4.44
C PRO A 211 -11.95 -15.60 4.16
N CYS A 212 -11.51 -16.35 5.17
CA CYS A 212 -11.17 -17.78 5.05
C CYS A 212 -12.38 -18.72 4.97
N GLY A 213 -13.61 -18.21 5.14
CA GLY A 213 -14.84 -18.99 5.18
C GLY A 213 -15.16 -19.55 6.57
N ASP A 214 -16.35 -20.15 6.71
CA ASP A 214 -16.80 -20.71 7.98
C ASP A 214 -16.20 -22.09 8.21
N THR A 215 -15.75 -22.36 9.42
CA THR A 215 -15.31 -23.70 9.85
C THR A 215 -16.47 -24.67 10.06
N SER A 216 -17.72 -24.18 10.05
CA SER A 216 -18.91 -24.92 10.48
C SER A 216 -19.93 -25.26 9.39
N SER A 217 -19.75 -24.83 8.13
CA SER A 217 -20.70 -25.18 7.07
C SER A 217 -20.38 -26.57 6.49
N PRO A 218 -21.29 -27.56 6.61
CA PRO A 218 -21.19 -28.81 5.87
C PRO A 218 -21.54 -28.53 4.41
N SER A 219 -20.55 -28.11 3.60
CA SER A 219 -20.75 -28.07 2.16
C SER A 219 -20.88 -29.50 1.64
N ASN A 220 -21.92 -29.78 0.86
CA ASN A 220 -22.10 -31.04 0.11
C ASN A 220 -20.99 -31.30 -0.92
N ASP A 221 -20.10 -30.33 -1.15
CA ASP A 221 -18.86 -30.54 -1.87
C ASP A 221 -17.91 -31.37 -1.00
N LYS A 222 -17.61 -32.60 -1.44
CA LYS A 222 -16.58 -33.44 -0.82
C LYS A 222 -15.33 -32.59 -0.56
N PRO A 223 -14.87 -32.45 0.69
CA PRO A 223 -13.70 -31.65 1.01
C PRO A 223 -12.53 -32.22 0.21
N ARG A 224 -12.02 -31.45 -0.76
CA ARG A 224 -10.75 -31.79 -1.42
C ARG A 224 -9.70 -31.76 -0.34
N SER A 225 -9.25 -32.95 0.09
CA SER A 225 -8.26 -33.07 1.16
C SER A 225 -7.05 -32.22 0.84
N ASN A 226 -6.68 -31.36 1.79
CA ASN A 226 -5.53 -30.48 1.66
C ASN A 226 -4.25 -31.30 1.84
N LYS A 227 -3.77 -31.92 0.75
CA LYS A 227 -2.57 -32.78 0.75
C LYS A 227 -1.26 -32.03 1.00
N SER A 228 -1.26 -30.69 1.00
CA SER A 228 -0.02 -29.90 1.08
C SER A 228 0.39 -29.52 2.50
N VAL A 229 -0.42 -29.83 3.51
CA VAL A 229 -0.09 -29.62 4.92
C VAL A 229 -0.06 -30.98 5.60
N SER A 230 0.98 -31.24 6.41
CA SER A 230 1.08 -32.51 7.11
C SER A 230 -0.07 -32.67 8.13
N PRO A 231 -0.64 -33.87 8.31
CA PRO A 231 -1.65 -34.11 9.35
C PRO A 231 -1.16 -33.77 10.77
N ALA A 232 0.16 -33.78 11.00
CA ALA A 232 0.76 -33.33 12.25
C ALA A 232 0.64 -31.82 12.44
N ALA A 233 0.96 -31.02 11.40
CA ALA A 233 0.83 -29.56 11.45
C ALA A 233 -0.63 -29.13 11.63
N GLN A 234 -1.58 -29.81 10.97
CA GLN A 234 -3.00 -29.51 11.14
C GLN A 234 -3.48 -29.79 12.56
N ARG A 235 -3.04 -30.90 13.17
CA ARG A 235 -3.35 -31.22 14.58
C ARG A 235 -2.73 -30.22 15.54
N ALA A 236 -1.48 -29.84 15.32
CA ALA A 236 -0.80 -28.84 16.14
C ALA A 236 -1.51 -27.49 16.11
N LEU A 237 -1.99 -27.05 14.93
CA LEU A 237 -2.74 -25.80 14.81
C LEU A 237 -4.12 -25.89 15.46
N ALA A 238 -4.85 -27.00 15.27
CA ALA A 238 -6.15 -27.22 15.88
C ALA A 238 -6.10 -27.25 17.42
N ALA A 239 -4.95 -27.60 18.00
CA ALA A 239 -4.73 -27.64 19.44
C ALA A 239 -4.45 -26.27 20.08
N VAL A 240 -4.27 -25.20 19.29
CA VAL A 240 -3.96 -23.85 19.79
C VAL A 240 -5.18 -22.94 19.62
N PRO A 241 -5.92 -22.61 20.69
CA PRO A 241 -6.99 -21.62 20.66
C PRO A 241 -6.49 -20.24 20.20
N ILE A 242 -7.40 -19.40 19.70
CA ILE A 242 -7.03 -18.11 19.12
C ILE A 242 -6.41 -17.14 20.14
N ASP A 243 -6.90 -17.11 21.38
CA ASP A 243 -6.31 -16.29 22.43
C ASP A 243 -4.89 -16.76 22.77
N GLU A 244 -4.68 -18.08 22.88
CA GLU A 244 -3.35 -18.66 23.11
C GLU A 244 -2.40 -18.38 21.94
N PHE A 245 -2.88 -18.41 20.70
CA PHE A 245 -2.09 -18.03 19.53
C PHE A 245 -1.54 -16.61 19.68
N TRP A 246 -2.37 -15.64 20.07
CA TRP A 246 -1.93 -14.25 20.25
C TRP A 246 -1.01 -14.06 21.45
N GLU A 247 -1.22 -14.80 22.53
CA GLU A 247 -0.26 -14.85 23.65
C GLU A 247 1.10 -15.35 23.17
N ARG A 248 1.13 -16.43 22.39
CA ARG A 248 2.37 -16.97 21.79
C ARG A 248 3.04 -15.98 20.82
N ILE A 249 2.27 -15.20 20.06
CA ILE A 249 2.82 -14.15 19.18
C ILE A 249 3.57 -13.09 19.97
N ALA A 250 3.10 -12.73 21.17
CA ALA A 250 3.77 -11.73 22.02
C ALA A 250 5.18 -12.16 22.48
N TYR A 251 5.48 -13.47 22.50
CA TYR A 251 6.80 -14.00 22.85
C TYR A 251 7.75 -14.17 21.65
N ARG A 252 7.30 -13.85 20.43
CA ARG A 252 8.17 -13.86 19.25
C ARG A 252 9.22 -12.75 19.36
N GLN A 253 10.42 -12.97 18.84
CA GLN A 253 11.52 -12.00 18.90
C GLN A 253 11.09 -10.64 18.31
N GLU A 254 10.26 -10.66 17.28
CA GLU A 254 9.75 -9.47 16.62
C GLU A 254 8.75 -8.67 17.48
N CYS A 255 8.18 -9.27 18.52
CA CYS A 255 7.16 -8.69 19.40
C CYS A 255 7.59 -8.67 20.89
N SER A 256 8.85 -8.99 21.19
CA SER A 256 9.39 -9.08 22.56
C SER A 256 10.72 -8.32 22.69
N GLN A 257 11.37 -8.39 23.85
CA GLN A 257 12.67 -7.75 24.12
C GLN A 257 12.69 -6.22 23.94
N GLY A 258 11.61 -5.55 24.33
CA GLY A 258 11.50 -4.09 24.26
C GLY A 258 10.98 -3.56 22.92
N ALA A 259 10.78 -4.43 21.93
CA ALA A 259 10.04 -4.09 20.71
C ALA A 259 8.54 -4.01 21.02
N ILE A 260 7.87 -3.00 20.47
CA ILE A 260 6.41 -2.87 20.50
C ILE A 260 5.89 -2.98 19.07
N THR A 261 4.93 -3.89 18.85
CA THR A 261 4.31 -4.08 17.55
C THR A 261 2.80 -3.96 17.64
N GLY A 262 2.18 -3.59 16.52
CA GLY A 262 0.73 -3.44 16.41
C GLY A 262 0.20 -4.24 15.24
N PHE A 263 -0.84 -5.04 15.48
CA PHE A 263 -1.61 -5.69 14.43
C PHE A 263 -2.95 -4.97 14.30
N PHE A 264 -3.09 -4.19 13.23
CA PHE A 264 -4.29 -3.43 12.95
C PHE A 264 -5.13 -4.15 11.91
N THR A 265 -6.44 -4.19 12.13
CA THR A 265 -7.40 -4.61 11.12
C THR A 265 -8.54 -3.62 11.07
N ALA A 266 -8.91 -3.15 9.88
CA ALA A 266 -10.09 -2.31 9.70
C ALA A 266 -11.03 -2.97 8.69
N LEU A 267 -12.25 -3.23 9.13
CA LEU A 267 -13.31 -3.72 8.24
C LEU A 267 -14.15 -2.56 7.73
N PHE A 268 -14.31 -2.50 6.41
CA PHE A 268 -15.28 -1.68 5.72
C PHE A 268 -16.26 -2.60 5.01
N THR A 269 -17.52 -2.62 5.46
CA THR A 269 -18.58 -3.48 4.87
C THR A 269 -19.72 -2.63 4.35
N ALA A 270 -20.32 -3.05 3.23
CA ALA A 270 -21.54 -2.42 2.71
C ALA A 270 -22.73 -2.76 3.64
N PRO A 271 -23.71 -1.86 3.80
CA PRO A 271 -24.91 -2.16 4.58
C PRO A 271 -25.68 -3.33 3.97
N ASN A 272 -26.23 -4.21 4.82
CA ASN A 272 -27.02 -5.38 4.41
C ASN A 272 -28.12 -4.94 3.44
N GLY A 273 -28.11 -5.46 2.21
CA GLY A 273 -29.09 -5.13 1.16
C GLY A 273 -28.57 -4.19 0.07
N ALA A 274 -27.36 -3.64 0.19
CA ALA A 274 -26.66 -3.03 -0.95
C ALA A 274 -26.25 -4.16 -1.92
N GLY A 275 -27.14 -4.42 -2.88
CA GLY A 275 -27.05 -5.49 -3.86
C GLY A 275 -25.69 -5.59 -4.54
N SER A 276 -25.30 -6.84 -4.81
CA SER A 276 -24.22 -7.28 -5.69
C SER A 276 -23.31 -6.18 -6.25
N VAL A 277 -22.16 -5.95 -5.61
CA VAL A 277 -20.95 -5.66 -6.41
C VAL A 277 -20.58 -6.99 -7.09
N SER A 278 -21.38 -7.42 -8.08
CA SER A 278 -21.08 -8.61 -8.90
C SER A 278 -20.00 -8.28 -9.93
N VAL A 279 -19.85 -6.99 -10.25
CA VAL A 279 -18.90 -6.50 -11.23
C VAL A 279 -17.96 -5.51 -10.53
N PRO A 280 -16.65 -5.82 -10.40
CA PRO A 280 -15.65 -4.84 -10.03
C PRO A 280 -15.78 -3.61 -10.93
N PRO A 281 -15.56 -2.39 -10.40
CA PRO A 281 -15.56 -1.18 -11.22
C PRO A 281 -14.70 -1.34 -12.49
N SER A 282 -15.07 -0.74 -13.61
CA SER A 282 -14.38 -0.91 -14.90
C SER A 282 -12.86 -0.64 -14.85
N HIS A 283 -12.41 0.26 -13.98
CA HIS A 283 -10.99 0.54 -13.74
C HIS A 283 -10.25 -0.56 -12.97
N PHE A 284 -10.92 -1.56 -12.38
CA PHE A 284 -10.22 -2.78 -11.95
C PHE A 284 -9.69 -3.59 -13.12
N TYR A 285 -10.19 -3.36 -14.32
CA TYR A 285 -9.71 -3.97 -15.55
C TYR A 285 -8.72 -3.07 -16.28
N GLU A 286 -8.19 -2.02 -15.63
CA GLU A 286 -7.10 -1.19 -16.16
C GLU A 286 -5.95 -2.11 -16.61
N PRO A 287 -5.23 -1.78 -17.71
CA PRO A 287 -4.13 -2.59 -18.21
C PRO A 287 -3.11 -2.81 -17.11
N ALA A 288 -3.20 -3.96 -16.46
CA ALA A 288 -2.21 -4.34 -15.49
C ALA A 288 -0.95 -4.66 -16.26
N LEU A 289 0.18 -4.26 -15.70
CA LEU A 289 1.47 -4.71 -16.19
C LEU A 289 1.51 -6.26 -16.16
N PRO A 290 2.53 -6.89 -16.77
CA PRO A 290 2.79 -8.33 -16.62
C PRO A 290 2.69 -8.78 -15.14
N PRO A 291 2.60 -10.08 -14.83
CA PRO A 291 2.37 -10.52 -13.45
C PRO A 291 3.53 -10.28 -12.44
N SER A 292 4.77 -10.03 -12.89
CA SER A 292 5.99 -9.83 -12.05
C SER A 292 6.60 -8.42 -11.80
N PRO A 293 6.20 -7.32 -12.45
CA PRO A 293 6.91 -6.04 -12.46
C PRO A 293 7.09 -5.37 -11.09
N PRO A 294 6.08 -5.30 -10.19
CA PRO A 294 6.31 -4.71 -8.88
C PRO A 294 7.38 -5.46 -8.07
N GLY A 295 7.42 -6.79 -8.16
CA GLY A 295 8.44 -7.62 -7.50
C GLY A 295 9.85 -7.36 -8.05
N GLU A 296 9.99 -7.33 -9.38
CA GLU A 296 11.26 -7.02 -10.05
C GLU A 296 11.77 -5.61 -9.71
N ILE A 297 10.89 -4.61 -9.76
CA ILE A 297 11.24 -3.22 -9.41
C ILE A 297 11.61 -3.10 -7.94
N ILE A 298 10.94 -3.82 -7.03
CA ILE A 298 11.36 -3.86 -5.62
C ILE A 298 12.74 -4.49 -5.48
N THR A 299 13.02 -5.60 -6.15
CA THR A 299 14.36 -6.22 -6.13
C THR A 299 15.43 -5.24 -6.63
N MET A 300 15.17 -4.49 -7.70
CA MET A 300 16.08 -3.45 -8.17
C MET A 300 16.23 -2.32 -7.15
N LEU A 301 15.12 -1.81 -6.61
CA LEU A 301 15.11 -0.75 -5.59
C LEU A 301 15.95 -1.11 -4.36
N MET A 302 15.88 -2.36 -3.91
CA MET A 302 16.63 -2.86 -2.74
C MET A 302 18.13 -3.00 -2.99
N ASN A 303 18.59 -2.90 -4.24
CA ASN A 303 20.00 -2.91 -4.62
C ASN A 303 20.56 -1.51 -4.89
N LEU A 304 19.77 -0.45 -4.65
CA LEU A 304 20.19 0.94 -4.77
C LEU A 304 20.61 1.51 -3.41
N ASP A 305 21.15 2.74 -3.41
CA ASP A 305 21.63 3.42 -2.21
C ASP A 305 20.94 4.78 -2.05
N PHE A 306 20.29 4.98 -0.90
CA PHE A 306 19.59 6.21 -0.53
C PHE A 306 20.22 6.95 0.65
N GLY A 307 21.44 6.58 1.08
CA GLY A 307 22.12 7.20 2.22
C GLY A 307 22.54 8.65 1.98
N THR A 308 22.81 9.03 0.72
CA THR A 308 23.10 10.42 0.33
C THR A 308 22.21 10.87 -0.81
N THR A 309 21.98 12.18 -0.92
CA THR A 309 21.13 12.77 -1.98
C THR A 309 21.62 12.42 -3.39
N GLU A 310 22.92 12.50 -3.63
CA GLU A 310 23.52 12.19 -4.93
C GLU A 310 23.31 10.72 -5.33
N ARG A 311 23.54 9.78 -4.41
CA ARG A 311 23.32 8.35 -4.66
C ARG A 311 21.84 8.04 -4.87
N ALA A 312 20.96 8.68 -4.08
CA ALA A 312 19.51 8.53 -4.21
C ALA A 312 19.00 9.02 -5.57
N ARG A 313 19.53 10.14 -6.09
CA ARG A 313 19.18 10.66 -7.43
C ARG A 313 19.64 9.71 -8.53
N ARG A 314 20.88 9.24 -8.46
CA ARG A 314 21.41 8.25 -9.41
C ARG A 314 20.58 6.97 -9.40
N GLY A 315 20.28 6.43 -8.21
CA GLY A 315 19.44 5.25 -8.07
C GLY A 315 18.02 5.47 -8.59
N THR A 316 17.45 6.65 -8.34
CA THR A 316 16.14 7.03 -8.87
C THR A 316 16.13 7.02 -10.39
N SER A 317 17.14 7.62 -11.04
CA SER A 317 17.26 7.60 -12.51
C SER A 317 17.32 6.18 -13.06
N VAL A 318 18.21 5.34 -12.50
CA VAL A 318 18.38 3.94 -12.92
C VAL A 318 17.07 3.16 -12.81
N LEU A 319 16.33 3.33 -11.72
CA LEU A 319 15.08 2.61 -11.52
C LEU A 319 13.96 3.10 -12.44
N VAL A 320 13.92 4.41 -12.70
CA VAL A 320 12.98 5.01 -13.66
C VAL A 320 13.23 4.46 -15.07
N ASP A 321 14.48 4.42 -15.52
CA ASP A 321 14.85 3.87 -16.83
C ASP A 321 14.47 2.37 -16.93
N ALA A 322 14.64 1.62 -15.84
CA ALA A 322 14.19 0.24 -15.75
C ALA A 322 12.66 0.11 -15.84
N ILE A 323 11.90 0.99 -15.18
CA ILE A 323 10.43 1.00 -15.29
C ILE A 323 10.01 1.26 -16.74
N HIS A 324 10.59 2.27 -17.40
CA HIS A 324 10.32 2.54 -18.82
C HIS A 324 10.61 1.31 -19.68
N SER A 325 11.79 0.70 -19.52
CA SER A 325 12.21 -0.48 -20.26
C SER A 325 11.27 -1.69 -20.08
N LEU A 326 10.69 -1.88 -18.89
CA LEU A 326 9.72 -2.94 -18.65
C LEU A 326 8.38 -2.68 -19.34
N CYS A 327 7.97 -1.42 -19.45
CA CYS A 327 6.73 -1.03 -20.14
C CYS A 327 6.84 -1.27 -21.65
N ASP A 328 7.99 -0.95 -22.24
CA ASP A 328 8.23 -1.12 -23.68
C ASP A 328 8.28 -2.61 -24.07
N LYS A 329 8.90 -3.44 -23.21
CA LYS A 329 8.90 -4.91 -23.38
C LYS A 329 7.51 -5.53 -23.26
N GLY A 330 6.65 -5.01 -22.38
CA GLY A 330 5.27 -5.48 -22.24
C GLY A 330 4.43 -5.18 -23.50
N SER A 331 4.63 -3.99 -24.09
CA SER A 331 3.87 -3.49 -25.24
C SER A 331 4.13 -4.27 -26.53
N SER A 332 5.34 -4.82 -26.69
CA SER A 332 5.74 -5.62 -27.87
C SER A 332 5.27 -7.08 -27.84
N SER A 333 4.59 -7.53 -26.78
CA SER A 333 4.15 -8.93 -26.61
C SER A 333 2.67 -9.22 -26.95
N SER A 334 1.98 -8.30 -27.62
CA SER A 334 0.59 -8.54 -28.05
C SER A 334 0.54 -9.55 -29.23
N ILE A 335 0.21 -10.80 -28.92
CA ILE A 335 -0.07 -11.87 -29.89
C ILE A 335 -1.36 -11.51 -30.66
N PRO A 336 -1.41 -11.69 -32.00
CA PRO A 336 -2.61 -11.40 -32.79
C PRO A 336 -3.76 -12.33 -32.43
N HIS A 337 -4.96 -11.75 -32.35
CA HIS A 337 -6.24 -12.46 -32.18
C HIS A 337 -6.43 -13.52 -33.29
N PRO A 338 -6.87 -14.75 -32.97
CA PRO A 338 -7.23 -15.70 -34.01
C PRO A 338 -8.56 -15.26 -34.64
N GLN A 339 -8.50 -14.75 -35.87
CA GLN A 339 -9.69 -14.59 -36.71
C GLN A 339 -10.24 -15.96 -37.10
N ALA A 340 -11.57 -16.05 -37.05
CA ALA A 340 -12.34 -17.24 -37.40
C ALA A 340 -12.02 -17.72 -38.82
N SER A 341 -11.76 -19.02 -38.92
CA SER A 341 -11.49 -19.75 -40.14
C SER A 341 -12.72 -19.76 -41.07
N GLN A 342 -12.56 -19.25 -42.29
CA GLN A 342 -13.35 -19.62 -43.46
C GLN A 342 -12.45 -20.33 -44.49
N PRO A 343 -13.01 -21.20 -45.34
CA PRO A 343 -12.26 -22.27 -45.98
C PRO A 343 -11.46 -21.81 -47.21
N ARG A 344 -10.29 -22.44 -47.33
CA ARG A 344 -9.30 -22.41 -48.41
C ARG A 344 -9.89 -22.73 -49.79
N PRO A 345 -9.47 -21.99 -50.84
CA PRO A 345 -9.22 -22.56 -52.16
C PRO A 345 -7.71 -22.71 -52.45
N GLN A 346 -7.45 -23.51 -53.47
CA GLN A 346 -6.27 -24.32 -53.74
C GLN A 346 -5.00 -23.56 -54.18
N GLU A 347 -3.90 -24.33 -54.12
CA GLU A 347 -2.54 -24.07 -54.59
C GLU A 347 -2.45 -23.47 -56.00
N GLU A 348 -1.48 -22.58 -56.20
CA GLU A 348 -0.59 -22.56 -57.37
C GLU A 348 0.67 -21.74 -57.05
N GLU A 349 1.84 -22.33 -57.28
CA GLU A 349 3.17 -21.70 -57.20
C GLU A 349 3.64 -21.25 -58.62
N PRO A 350 4.75 -20.47 -58.75
CA PRO A 350 4.87 -19.29 -59.61
C PRO A 350 5.45 -19.58 -61.00
N PRO A 351 5.62 -18.56 -61.88
CA PRO A 351 6.99 -18.03 -62.00
C PRO A 351 7.15 -16.55 -62.44
N GLU A 352 8.34 -16.04 -62.10
CA GLU A 352 9.26 -15.16 -62.87
C GLU A 352 8.78 -13.84 -63.50
N GLY A 353 9.44 -12.74 -63.12
CA GLY A 353 9.40 -11.46 -63.82
C GLY A 353 10.45 -10.48 -63.30
N ASN A 354 11.36 -10.10 -64.19
CA ASN A 354 12.65 -9.43 -63.97
C ASN A 354 12.54 -7.89 -63.86
N THR A 355 13.68 -7.24 -63.56
CA THR A 355 14.05 -5.79 -63.65
C THR A 355 13.74 -4.92 -62.42
N SER A 356 14.74 -4.45 -61.63
CA SER A 356 15.80 -3.45 -61.86
C SER A 356 15.32 -1.99 -61.78
N ILE A 357 15.91 -1.21 -60.85
CA ILE A 357 16.54 0.11 -61.03
C ILE A 357 16.49 0.94 -59.72
N MET A 358 17.70 1.16 -59.19
CA MET A 358 18.34 2.37 -58.62
C MET A 358 17.59 3.35 -57.70
N ASP A 359 18.29 3.62 -56.58
CA ASP A 359 18.55 4.89 -55.88
C ASP A 359 17.41 5.89 -55.66
N ASP A 360 17.11 6.18 -54.39
CA ASP A 360 17.20 7.57 -53.94
C ASP A 360 17.53 7.69 -52.44
N MET A 361 18.55 8.51 -52.18
CA MET A 361 18.98 8.98 -50.87
C MET A 361 18.17 10.25 -50.58
N ALA A 362 17.22 10.18 -49.64
CA ALA A 362 16.56 11.36 -49.11
C ALA A 362 16.70 11.38 -47.58
N GLU A 363 17.54 12.31 -47.14
CA GLU A 363 17.70 12.78 -45.78
C GLU A 363 16.42 13.55 -45.38
N GLU A 364 15.57 12.95 -44.56
CA GLU A 364 14.46 13.67 -43.91
C GLU A 364 14.76 13.89 -42.42
N THR A 365 14.99 15.16 -42.11
CA THR A 365 14.93 15.77 -40.78
C THR A 365 13.69 15.32 -40.00
N PRO A 366 13.78 14.98 -38.69
CA PRO A 366 12.58 14.72 -37.91
C PRO A 366 11.90 16.04 -37.55
N VAL A 367 10.86 16.38 -38.30
CA VAL A 367 9.83 17.32 -37.90
C VAL A 367 9.13 16.76 -36.65
N GLY A 368 9.02 17.59 -35.62
CA GLY A 368 8.46 17.23 -34.32
C GLY A 368 7.05 16.64 -34.42
N GLY A 369 6.92 15.39 -33.96
CA GLY A 369 5.65 14.74 -33.66
C GLY A 369 5.29 14.91 -32.19
N SER A 370 4.29 15.73 -31.91
CA SER A 370 3.61 15.80 -30.61
C SER A 370 2.76 14.53 -30.40
N GLY A 371 3.10 13.76 -29.37
CA GLY A 371 2.13 13.12 -28.47
C GLY A 371 1.47 11.81 -28.91
N ALA A 372 2.20 10.69 -28.88
CA ALA A 372 1.60 9.40 -28.50
C ALA A 372 1.92 9.16 -27.02
N ALA A 373 0.95 9.41 -26.14
CA ALA A 373 1.09 9.00 -24.75
C ALA A 373 1.31 7.48 -24.73
N THR A 374 2.41 7.04 -24.15
CA THR A 374 2.75 5.62 -24.07
C THR A 374 1.96 4.98 -22.93
N ALA A 375 1.79 3.65 -22.95
CA ALA A 375 1.14 2.92 -21.85
C ALA A 375 1.72 3.26 -20.45
N PHE A 376 2.97 3.71 -20.42
CA PHE A 376 3.63 4.28 -19.25
C PHE A 376 2.94 5.55 -18.73
N GLU A 377 2.73 6.57 -19.59
CA GLU A 377 2.07 7.82 -19.21
C GLU A 377 0.59 7.60 -18.85
N ASP A 378 -0.09 6.68 -19.54
CA ASP A 378 -1.52 6.45 -19.33
C ASP A 378 -1.81 5.71 -18.01
N HIS A 379 -1.02 4.69 -17.66
CA HIS A 379 -1.37 3.78 -16.55
C HIS A 379 -0.41 3.80 -15.36
N ILE A 380 0.85 4.16 -15.57
CA ILE A 380 1.90 3.98 -14.54
C ILE A 380 2.30 5.32 -13.97
N TYR A 381 2.66 6.26 -14.84
CA TYR A 381 3.24 7.51 -14.44
C TYR A 381 2.23 8.66 -14.45
N GLY A 382 2.41 9.58 -13.51
CA GLY A 382 1.75 10.86 -13.55
C GLY A 382 2.52 11.89 -12.74
N CYS A 383 2.25 13.15 -13.02
CA CYS A 383 2.92 14.28 -12.41
C CYS A 383 1.90 15.29 -11.89
N VAL A 384 2.21 15.92 -10.77
CA VAL A 384 1.45 17.04 -10.24
C VAL A 384 2.43 18.13 -9.82
N VAL A 385 2.18 19.36 -10.29
CA VAL A 385 2.90 20.56 -9.91
C VAL A 385 2.05 21.31 -8.90
N LEU A 386 2.64 21.64 -7.76
CA LEU A 386 2.00 22.33 -6.65
C LEU A 386 2.62 23.70 -6.48
N ASP A 387 1.79 24.70 -6.19
CA ASP A 387 2.19 26.04 -5.75
C ASP A 387 1.20 26.53 -4.67
N ASN A 388 1.07 25.72 -3.63
CA ASN A 388 0.14 26.00 -2.53
C ASN A 388 0.84 26.85 -1.45
N PRO A 389 0.10 27.73 -0.74
CA PRO A 389 0.66 28.49 0.38
C PRO A 389 1.38 27.58 1.39
N PRO A 390 2.56 28.00 1.89
CA PRO A 390 3.25 27.23 2.92
C PRO A 390 2.42 27.20 4.21
N LEU A 391 2.63 26.18 5.03
CA LEU A 391 2.06 26.17 6.38
C LEU A 391 2.64 27.36 7.16
N PRO A 392 1.84 28.00 8.05
CA PRO A 392 2.36 29.00 8.96
C PRO A 392 3.56 28.42 9.71
N SER A 393 4.69 29.12 9.69
CA SER A 393 5.82 28.75 10.55
C SER A 393 5.36 28.79 12.00
N ASP A 394 5.65 27.74 12.78
CA ASP A 394 5.53 27.81 14.23
C ASP A 394 6.22 29.09 14.73
N PRO A 395 5.64 29.86 15.66
CA PRO A 395 6.23 31.09 16.13
C PRO A 395 7.63 30.79 16.67
N VAL A 396 8.64 31.33 15.97
CA VAL A 396 10.03 31.30 16.40
C VAL A 396 10.09 31.88 17.82
N PRO A 397 10.67 31.18 18.81
CA PRO A 397 10.96 31.80 20.10
C PRO A 397 11.82 33.02 19.81
N LYS A 398 11.31 34.23 20.07
CA LYS A 398 12.07 35.46 19.85
C LYS A 398 13.35 35.41 20.68
N GLU A 399 14.48 35.23 20.03
CA GLU A 399 15.76 35.62 20.59
C GLU A 399 15.81 37.15 20.66
N GLY A 400 15.90 37.68 21.87
CA GLY A 400 16.10 39.11 22.09
C GLY A 400 15.79 39.56 23.50
N SER A 401 16.83 39.64 24.33
CA SER A 401 17.15 40.76 25.22
C SER A 401 17.69 40.29 26.57
N THR A 402 19.00 40.46 26.73
CA THR A 402 19.70 40.53 28.01
C THR A 402 18.97 41.44 28.99
N GLY A 403 18.50 40.87 30.10
CA GLY A 403 17.98 41.57 31.25
C GLY A 403 18.03 40.63 32.45
N GLY A 404 19.02 40.82 33.32
CA GLY A 404 19.25 40.00 34.50
C GLY A 404 18.05 40.02 35.46
N GLY A 405 17.68 38.84 35.94
CA GLY A 405 16.63 38.68 36.94
C GLY A 405 16.48 37.20 37.29
N SER A 406 17.05 36.81 38.43
CA SER A 406 16.93 35.50 39.06
C SER A 406 15.47 35.05 39.23
N GLY A 407 15.14 33.85 38.76
CA GLY A 407 13.88 33.18 39.08
C GLY A 407 13.69 31.89 38.28
N GLU A 408 13.97 30.74 38.90
CA GLU A 408 13.58 29.43 38.36
C GLU A 408 12.05 29.34 38.20
N PRO A 409 11.52 28.81 37.08
CA PRO A 409 10.10 28.50 36.97
C PRO A 409 9.79 27.18 37.70
N PRO A 410 8.64 27.07 38.39
CA PRO A 410 8.34 25.91 39.23
C PRO A 410 7.97 24.68 38.38
N VAL A 411 8.70 23.59 38.60
CA VAL A 411 8.37 22.25 38.10
C VAL A 411 7.09 21.78 38.79
N THR A 412 5.97 21.78 38.06
CA THR A 412 4.72 21.19 38.57
C THR A 412 4.74 19.69 38.33
N ILE A 413 5.24 18.93 39.31
CA ILE A 413 5.12 17.47 39.34
C ILE A 413 3.67 17.13 39.71
N LEU A 414 2.87 16.69 38.74
CA LEU A 414 1.56 16.08 39.00
C LEU A 414 1.75 14.71 39.65
N GLN A 415 1.86 14.68 40.97
CA GLN A 415 1.78 13.44 41.75
C GLN A 415 0.33 12.94 41.79
N VAL A 416 0.09 11.77 41.18
CA VAL A 416 -1.18 11.05 41.29
C VAL A 416 -1.33 10.52 42.72
N ARG A 417 -2.23 11.15 43.50
CA ARG A 417 -2.65 10.66 44.82
C ARG A 417 -3.39 9.33 44.68
N LYS A 418 -2.82 8.25 45.25
CA LYS A 418 -3.51 6.97 45.47
C LYS A 418 -4.75 7.19 46.35
N LYS A 419 -5.93 6.93 45.81
CA LYS A 419 -7.20 6.92 46.53
C LYS A 419 -7.25 5.66 47.42
N LYS A 420 -7.23 5.83 48.75
CA LYS A 420 -7.43 4.73 49.72
C LYS A 420 -8.87 4.21 49.61
N ARG A 421 -9.03 2.88 49.58
CA ARG A 421 -10.33 2.18 49.68
C ARG A 421 -10.96 2.45 51.07
N PRO A 422 -12.28 2.63 51.16
CA PRO A 422 -12.96 2.63 52.46
C PRO A 422 -13.00 1.22 53.05
N VAL A 423 -12.76 1.13 54.35
CA VAL A 423 -12.99 -0.06 55.18
C VAL A 423 -14.50 -0.15 55.44
N ALA A 424 -15.08 -1.33 55.22
CA ALA A 424 -16.48 -1.62 55.55
C ALA A 424 -16.63 -1.89 57.06
N PRO A 425 -17.75 -1.50 57.69
CA PRO A 425 -17.93 -1.66 59.12
C PRO A 425 -18.42 -3.07 59.47
N SER A 426 -17.77 -3.72 60.45
CA SER A 426 -18.33 -4.24 61.71
C SER A 426 -17.19 -4.80 62.54
#